data_AF-A0A4Z0N963-F1
#
_entry.id   AF-A0A4Z0N963-F1
#
_cell.length_a   1.000
_cell.length_b   1.000
_cell.length_c   1.000
_cell.angle_alpha   90.00
_cell.angle_beta   90.00
_cell.angle_gamma   90.00
#
_symmetry.space_group_name_H-M   'P 1'
#
loop_
_entity.id
_entity.type
_entity.pdbx_description
1 polymer ?
#
loop_
_entity_poly.entity_id
_entity_poly.type
_entity_poly.pdbx_seq_one_letter_code
_entity_poly.pdbx_strand_id
1 'polypeptide(L)'
;MAIPDDDMTEDDEGSYTNNVLAALALAISDRLSDNTAEAAKHGPSAPAILTTLRFTPGLPIERLAQTVGMTVPGAVQLLNRLEADGLVERIPGSDRRRRHPQLTAAGKRVAAKVLSARALVVEHALATIGASDRAVLTGIVERMLTQLSGTRDLADRICRLCDERSCPDERCPSEAALPPELRAGTLCP
;
A
#
# COMPACT_ATOMS: atom_id res chain seq x y z
N MET A 1 8.86 0.41 55.40
CA MET A 1 7.94 1.28 54.65
C MET A 1 7.67 0.55 53.35
N ALA A 2 6.54 -0.16 53.30
CA ALA A 2 6.15 -0.91 52.12
C ALA A 2 5.82 0.10 51.01
N ILE A 3 6.39 -0.12 49.83
CA ILE A 3 5.92 0.53 48.60
C ILE A 3 4.50 0.01 48.39
N PRO A 4 3.48 0.87 48.25
CA PRO A 4 2.14 0.40 47.98
C PRO A 4 2.15 -0.35 46.65
N ASP A 5 1.59 -1.55 46.64
CA ASP A 5 1.20 -2.24 45.41
C ASP A 5 0.19 -1.34 44.69
N ASP A 6 0.66 -0.64 43.66
CA ASP A 6 -0.18 0.21 42.84
C ASP A 6 -1.00 -0.68 41.91
N ASP A 7 -2.29 -0.49 42.04
CA ASP A 7 -3.42 -1.16 41.40
C ASP A 7 -3.27 -1.18 39.87
N MET A 8 -2.75 -2.30 39.33
CA MET A 8 -2.60 -2.58 37.90
C MET A 8 -3.99 -2.77 37.26
N THR A 9 -4.68 -1.66 36.97
CA THR A 9 -6.07 -1.63 36.50
C THR A 9 -6.11 -1.18 35.04
N GLU A 10 -6.70 -1.99 34.15
CA GLU A 10 -7.19 -1.79 32.76
C GLU A 10 -6.51 -0.78 31.79
N ASP A 11 -6.05 0.39 32.23
CA ASP A 11 -5.30 1.40 31.45
C ASP A 11 -3.91 0.93 30.98
N ASP A 12 -3.28 -0.01 31.69
CA ASP A 12 -1.96 -0.57 31.32
C ASP A 12 -2.03 -1.49 30.10
N GLU A 13 -3.10 -2.30 29.98
CA GLU A 13 -3.25 -3.25 28.87
C GLU A 13 -3.56 -2.51 27.54
N GLY A 14 -4.31 -1.40 27.62
CA GLY A 14 -4.52 -0.49 26.50
C GLY A 14 -3.23 0.23 26.06
N SER A 15 -2.44 0.70 27.03
CA SER A 15 -1.12 1.32 26.78
C SER A 15 -0.14 0.33 26.14
N TYR A 16 -0.07 -0.90 26.65
CA TYR A 16 0.75 -1.97 26.10
C TYR A 16 0.34 -2.32 24.66
N THR A 17 -0.95 -2.54 24.43
CA THR A 17 -1.49 -2.88 23.10
C THR A 17 -1.16 -1.81 22.07
N ASN A 18 -1.34 -0.54 22.42
CA ASN A 18 -1.00 0.58 21.55
C ASN A 18 0.49 0.59 21.19
N ASN A 19 1.35 0.37 22.19
CA ASN A 19 2.80 0.40 21.99
C ASN A 19 3.29 -0.76 21.10
N VAL A 20 2.83 -1.99 21.35
CA VAL A 20 3.25 -3.15 20.53
C VAL A 20 2.67 -3.09 19.12
N LEU A 21 1.45 -2.58 18.95
CA LEU A 21 0.87 -2.37 17.62
C LEU A 21 1.65 -1.32 16.82
N ALA A 22 2.01 -0.20 17.46
CA ALA A 22 2.83 0.84 16.82
C ALA A 22 4.22 0.31 16.44
N ALA A 23 4.87 -0.44 17.33
CA ALA A 23 6.17 -1.07 17.07
C ALA A 23 6.09 -2.08 15.91
N LEU A 24 5.02 -2.90 15.86
CA LEU A 24 4.78 -3.84 14.76
C LEU A 24 4.56 -3.11 13.43
N ALA A 25 3.74 -2.05 13.43
CA ALA A 25 3.47 -1.26 12.24
C ALA A 25 4.74 -0.63 11.68
N LEU A 26 5.63 -0.11 12.54
CA LEU A 26 6.93 0.43 12.13
C LEU A 26 7.83 -0.67 11.56
N ALA A 27 8.00 -1.78 12.28
CA ALA A 27 8.85 -2.89 11.85
C ALA A 27 8.42 -3.50 10.50
N ILE A 28 7.11 -3.61 10.25
CA ILE A 28 6.58 -4.05 8.96
C ILE A 28 6.81 -2.97 7.89
N SER A 29 6.54 -1.70 8.19
CA SER A 29 6.67 -0.59 7.24
C SER A 29 8.11 -0.43 6.74
N ASP A 30 9.09 -0.49 7.64
CA ASP A 30 10.51 -0.38 7.31
C ASP A 30 10.94 -1.54 6.40
N ARG A 31 10.60 -2.78 6.78
CA ARG A 31 10.92 -3.98 5.97
C ARG A 31 10.26 -3.94 4.61
N LEU A 32 9.01 -3.49 4.53
CA LEU A 32 8.31 -3.31 3.25
C LEU A 32 9.02 -2.26 2.39
N SER A 33 9.36 -1.10 2.95
CA SER A 33 10.10 -0.05 2.25
C SER A 33 11.40 -0.58 1.67
N ASP A 34 12.24 -1.23 2.48
CA ASP A 34 13.56 -1.71 2.07
C ASP A 34 13.46 -2.80 1.00
N ASN A 35 12.65 -3.83 1.23
CA ASN A 35 12.55 -4.99 0.32
C ASN A 35 11.91 -4.61 -1.01
N THR A 36 10.89 -3.74 -0.98
CA THR A 36 10.24 -3.31 -2.23
C THR A 36 11.13 -2.35 -3.01
N ALA A 37 11.85 -1.43 -2.34
CA ALA A 37 12.81 -0.55 -2.99
C ALA A 37 13.95 -1.32 -3.68
N GLU A 38 14.49 -2.34 -3.01
CA GLU A 38 15.50 -3.23 -3.58
C GLU A 38 14.95 -4.02 -4.78
N ALA A 39 13.71 -4.51 -4.69
CA ALA A 39 13.06 -5.19 -5.82
C ALA A 39 12.83 -4.26 -7.02
N ALA A 40 12.50 -2.99 -6.77
CA ALA A 40 12.26 -1.99 -7.81
C ALA A 40 13.55 -1.45 -8.45
N LYS A 41 14.64 -1.34 -7.69
CA LYS A 41 15.95 -0.79 -8.12
C LYS A 41 15.95 0.66 -8.62
N HIS A 42 14.94 1.46 -8.24
CA HIS A 42 14.79 2.85 -8.68
C HIS A 42 14.49 3.83 -7.52
N GLY A 43 14.85 3.43 -6.30
CA GLY A 43 14.61 4.20 -5.07
C GLY A 43 13.24 3.93 -4.43
N PRO A 44 12.99 4.53 -3.25
CA PRO A 44 11.90 4.14 -2.36
C PRO A 44 10.49 4.45 -2.87
N SER A 45 10.35 5.40 -3.80
CA SER A 45 9.03 5.75 -4.38
C SER A 45 8.67 4.95 -5.64
N ALA A 46 9.63 4.25 -6.25
CA ALA A 46 9.40 3.45 -7.45
C ALA A 46 8.43 2.27 -7.24
N PRO A 47 8.47 1.52 -6.12
CA PRO A 47 7.52 0.46 -5.85
C PRO A 47 6.05 0.88 -5.96
N ALA A 48 5.72 2.05 -5.42
CA ALA A 48 4.35 2.56 -5.44
C ALA A 48 3.92 2.94 -6.86
N ILE A 49 4.73 3.67 -7.63
CA ILE A 49 4.40 3.99 -9.04
C ILE A 49 4.23 2.72 -9.88
N LEU A 50 5.16 1.76 -9.73
CA LEU A 50 5.12 0.52 -10.50
C LEU A 50 3.89 -0.33 -10.13
N THR A 51 3.49 -0.33 -8.86
CA THR A 51 2.31 -1.08 -8.40
C THR A 51 1.02 -0.40 -8.86
N THR A 52 0.89 0.92 -8.66
CA THR A 52 -0.28 1.68 -9.13
C THR A 52 -0.47 1.56 -10.63
N LEU A 53 0.58 1.73 -11.45
CA LEU A 53 0.47 1.60 -12.91
C LEU A 53 0.21 0.16 -13.39
N ARG A 54 0.43 -0.85 -12.53
CA ARG A 54 0.10 -2.24 -12.84
C ARG A 54 -1.40 -2.48 -12.82
N PHE A 55 -2.10 -1.89 -11.86
CA PHE A 55 -3.54 -2.07 -11.66
C PHE A 55 -4.36 -0.96 -12.32
N THR A 56 -3.82 0.26 -12.36
CA THR A 56 -4.44 1.44 -12.96
C THR A 56 -3.57 2.01 -14.09
N PRO A 57 -3.43 1.29 -15.23
CA PRO A 57 -2.60 1.74 -16.34
C PRO A 57 -3.18 3.00 -16.98
N GLY A 58 -2.33 3.98 -17.25
CA GLY A 58 -2.74 5.22 -17.92
C GLY A 58 -3.27 6.31 -16.98
N LEU A 59 -3.07 6.17 -15.66
CA LEU A 59 -3.49 7.18 -14.69
C LEU A 59 -2.85 8.55 -15.00
N PRO A 60 -3.61 9.67 -14.99
CA PRO A 60 -3.05 11.01 -15.14
C PRO A 60 -1.98 11.27 -14.07
N ILE A 61 -0.95 12.02 -14.43
CA ILE A 61 0.22 12.20 -13.56
C ILE A 61 -0.11 12.88 -12.24
N GLU A 62 -1.09 13.79 -12.23
CA GLU A 62 -1.54 14.48 -11.02
C GLU A 62 -2.18 13.49 -10.05
N ARG A 63 -3.02 12.57 -10.56
CA ARG A 63 -3.65 11.52 -9.76
C ARG A 63 -2.62 10.48 -9.32
N LEU A 64 -1.71 10.08 -10.19
CA LEU A 64 -0.62 9.17 -9.83
C LEU A 64 0.22 9.74 -8.68
N ALA A 65 0.67 10.99 -8.79
CA ALA A 65 1.44 11.65 -7.76
C ALA A 65 0.68 11.70 -6.42
N GLN A 66 -0.62 11.99 -6.46
CA GLN A 66 -1.49 11.99 -5.29
C GLN A 66 -1.59 10.59 -4.63
N THR A 67 -1.89 9.55 -5.41
CA THR A 67 -1.99 8.15 -4.95
C THR A 67 -0.69 7.68 -4.30
N VAL A 68 0.47 8.02 -4.87
CA VAL A 68 1.77 7.61 -4.32
C VAL A 68 2.34 8.56 -3.26
N GLY A 69 1.65 9.66 -2.95
CA GLY A 69 2.08 10.65 -1.97
C GLY A 69 3.31 11.47 -2.39
N MET A 70 3.52 11.66 -3.69
CA MET A 70 4.61 12.45 -4.26
C MET A 70 4.13 13.82 -4.74
N THR A 71 5.08 14.75 -4.88
CA THR A 71 4.83 15.97 -5.66
C THR A 71 4.80 15.63 -7.16
N VAL A 72 4.03 16.38 -7.95
CA VAL A 72 3.95 16.18 -9.40
C VAL A 72 5.34 16.27 -10.06
N PRO A 73 6.21 17.27 -9.77
CA PRO A 73 7.56 17.30 -10.34
C PRO A 73 8.40 16.08 -9.96
N GLY A 74 8.30 15.60 -8.71
CA GLY A 74 8.99 14.39 -8.27
C GLY A 74 8.51 13.14 -9.02
N ALA A 75 7.20 13.01 -9.24
CA ALA A 75 6.62 11.93 -10.02
C ALA A 75 7.08 11.97 -11.49
N VAL A 76 7.12 13.16 -12.12
CA VAL A 76 7.67 13.35 -13.47
C VAL A 76 9.11 12.86 -13.56
N GLN A 77 9.96 13.26 -12.62
CA GLN A 77 11.38 12.89 -12.62
C GLN A 77 11.58 11.38 -12.46
N LEU A 78 10.81 10.74 -11.57
CA LEU A 78 10.85 9.29 -11.41
C LEU A 78 10.33 8.57 -12.67
N LEU A 79 9.22 9.02 -13.25
CA LEU A 79 8.70 8.46 -14.50
C LEU A 79 9.72 8.59 -15.65
N ASN A 80 10.42 9.71 -15.78
CA ASN A 80 11.47 9.88 -16.78
C ASN A 80 12.60 8.86 -16.62
N ARG A 81 13.02 8.57 -15.37
CA ARG A 81 14.03 7.52 -15.11
C ARG A 81 13.51 6.14 -15.47
N LEU A 82 12.30 5.80 -15.04
CA LEU A 82 11.66 4.52 -15.37
C LEU A 82 11.45 4.35 -16.89
N GLU A 83 11.18 5.43 -17.62
CA GLU A 83 11.06 5.44 -19.08
C GLU A 83 12.42 5.26 -19.76
N ALA A 84 13.47 5.93 -19.27
CA ALA A 84 14.84 5.75 -19.75
C ALA A 84 15.35 4.30 -19.58
N ASP A 85 14.94 3.64 -18.49
CA ASP A 85 15.26 2.23 -18.20
C ASP A 85 14.26 1.24 -18.82
N GLY A 86 13.33 1.72 -19.66
CA GLY A 86 12.39 0.91 -20.43
C GLY A 86 11.31 0.20 -19.62
N LEU A 87 11.05 0.64 -18.39
CA LEU A 87 10.01 0.10 -17.50
C LEU A 87 8.64 0.75 -17.73
N VAL A 88 8.63 2.02 -18.15
CA VAL A 88 7.42 2.79 -18.45
C VAL A 88 7.47 3.31 -19.89
N GLU A 89 6.31 3.40 -20.52
CA GLU A 89 6.13 4.13 -21.78
C GLU A 89 4.98 5.14 -21.66
N ARG A 90 5.02 6.18 -22.50
CA ARG A 90 4.02 7.25 -22.53
C ARG A 90 3.14 7.17 -23.78
N ILE A 91 1.95 6.63 -23.62
CA ILE A 91 0.97 6.55 -24.70
C ILE A 91 0.14 7.85 -24.81
N PRO A 92 -0.28 8.24 -26.03
CA PRO A 92 -1.22 9.35 -26.21
C PRO A 92 -2.55 9.06 -25.48
N GLY A 93 -3.07 10.06 -24.77
CA GLY A 93 -4.44 10.04 -24.23
C GLY A 93 -5.49 10.39 -25.29
N SER A 94 -6.75 10.39 -24.85
CA SER A 94 -7.89 10.84 -25.68
C SER A 94 -7.75 12.28 -26.16
N ASP A 95 -7.13 13.14 -25.35
CA ASP A 95 -6.58 14.43 -25.77
C ASP A 95 -5.11 14.23 -26.20
N ARG A 96 -4.79 14.56 -27.46
CA ARG A 96 -3.42 14.47 -28.05
C ARG A 96 -2.35 15.21 -27.24
N ARG A 97 -2.73 16.13 -26.34
CA ARG A 97 -1.81 16.87 -25.47
C ARG A 97 -1.46 16.15 -24.19
N ARG A 98 -2.24 15.15 -23.77
CA ARG A 98 -2.01 14.37 -22.55
C ARG A 98 -1.35 13.05 -22.92
N ARG A 99 -0.23 12.73 -22.28
CA ARG A 99 0.41 11.42 -22.39
C ARG A 99 0.30 10.71 -21.05
N HIS A 100 -0.13 9.47 -21.07
CA HIS A 100 -0.36 8.70 -19.87
C HIS A 100 0.72 7.62 -19.71
N PRO A 101 1.31 7.49 -18.51
CA PRO A 101 2.28 6.44 -18.25
C PRO A 101 1.61 5.08 -18.21
N GLN A 102 2.24 4.09 -18.83
CA GLN A 102 1.89 2.68 -18.71
C GLN A 102 3.15 1.83 -18.55
N LEU A 103 3.01 0.69 -17.86
CA LEU A 103 4.12 -0.25 -17.73
C LEU A 103 4.36 -0.98 -19.05
N THR A 104 5.62 -1.04 -19.46
CA THR A 104 6.06 -1.98 -20.49
C THR A 104 6.00 -3.43 -19.95
N ALA A 105 6.27 -4.41 -20.80
CA ALA A 105 6.43 -5.79 -20.35
C ALA A 105 7.55 -5.95 -19.30
N ALA A 106 8.62 -5.15 -19.39
CA ALA A 106 9.69 -5.12 -18.39
C ALA A 106 9.20 -4.50 -17.08
N GLY A 107 8.49 -3.36 -17.14
CA GLY A 107 7.88 -2.72 -15.97
C GLY A 107 6.93 -3.65 -15.22
N LYS A 108 6.08 -4.39 -15.94
CA LYS A 108 5.16 -5.38 -15.34
C LYS A 108 5.90 -6.48 -14.58
N ARG A 109 7.06 -6.93 -15.08
CA ARG A 109 7.90 -7.91 -14.37
C ARG A 109 8.52 -7.33 -13.10
N VAL A 110 8.95 -6.08 -13.12
CA VAL A 110 9.48 -5.41 -11.91
C VAL A 110 8.36 -5.20 -10.89
N ALA A 111 7.18 -4.73 -11.31
CA ALA A 111 6.01 -4.59 -10.44
C ALA A 111 5.61 -5.93 -9.80
N ALA A 112 5.73 -7.05 -10.53
CA ALA A 112 5.52 -8.39 -9.95
C ALA A 112 6.55 -8.73 -8.87
N LYS A 113 7.84 -8.42 -9.08
CA LYS A 113 8.88 -8.61 -8.06
C LYS A 113 8.62 -7.76 -6.82
N VAL A 114 8.17 -6.52 -6.99
CA VAL A 114 7.77 -5.63 -5.89
C VAL A 114 6.64 -6.25 -5.07
N LEU A 115 5.57 -6.74 -5.70
CA LEU A 115 4.47 -7.39 -4.99
C LEU A 115 4.91 -8.67 -4.27
N SER A 116 5.77 -9.48 -4.90
CA SER A 116 6.35 -10.67 -4.26
C SER A 116 7.21 -10.31 -3.04
N ALA A 117 8.05 -9.28 -3.15
CA ALA A 117 8.87 -8.79 -2.04
C ALA A 117 8.01 -8.30 -0.88
N ARG A 118 6.92 -7.57 -1.17
CA ARG A 118 5.92 -7.19 -0.16
C ARG A 118 5.30 -8.42 0.51
N ALA A 119 4.84 -9.40 -0.27
CA ALA A 119 4.17 -10.58 0.24
C ALA A 119 5.07 -11.36 1.20
N LEU A 120 6.35 -11.57 0.83
CA LEU A 120 7.33 -12.29 1.66
C LEU A 120 7.55 -11.65 3.03
N VAL A 121 7.56 -10.31 3.13
CA VAL A 121 7.70 -9.62 4.42
C VAL A 121 6.53 -9.95 5.36
N VAL A 122 5.30 -9.88 4.84
CA VAL A 122 4.10 -10.16 5.64
C VAL A 122 3.96 -11.65 5.93
N GLU A 123 4.26 -12.52 4.97
CA GLU A 123 4.29 -13.97 5.16
C GLU A 123 5.25 -14.37 6.27
N HIS A 124 6.45 -13.75 6.31
CA HIS A 124 7.42 -13.97 7.37
C HIS A 124 6.91 -13.50 8.74
N ALA A 125 6.29 -12.31 8.82
CA ALA A 125 5.71 -11.79 10.06
C ALA A 125 4.59 -12.69 10.61
N LEU A 126 3.87 -13.41 9.73
CA LEU A 126 2.79 -14.30 10.10
C LEU A 126 3.25 -15.77 10.27
N ALA A 127 4.52 -16.10 10.05
CA ALA A 127 4.99 -17.48 9.90
C ALA A 127 4.70 -18.38 11.12
N THR A 128 4.60 -17.80 12.31
CA THR A 128 4.32 -18.50 13.57
C THR A 128 2.83 -18.52 13.95
N ILE A 129 1.97 -17.85 13.19
CA ILE A 129 0.55 -17.69 13.49
C ILE A 129 -0.26 -18.78 12.77
N GLY A 130 -1.00 -19.58 13.53
CA GLY A 130 -1.85 -20.66 13.02
C GLY A 130 -3.06 -20.16 12.23
N ALA A 131 -3.73 -21.07 11.52
CA ALA A 131 -4.87 -20.72 10.65
C ALA A 131 -6.07 -20.11 11.40
N SER A 132 -6.38 -20.60 12.60
CA SER A 132 -7.44 -20.05 13.46
C SER A 132 -7.14 -18.61 13.86
N ASP A 133 -5.93 -18.35 14.33
CA ASP A 133 -5.50 -17.05 14.81
C ASP A 133 -5.36 -16.06 13.66
N ARG A 134 -4.96 -16.54 12.47
CA ARG A 134 -4.98 -15.74 11.24
C ARG A 134 -6.38 -15.26 10.90
N ALA A 135 -7.41 -16.09 11.04
CA ALA A 135 -8.79 -15.67 10.77
C ALA A 135 -9.24 -14.56 11.74
N VAL A 136 -8.91 -14.70 13.03
CA VAL A 136 -9.16 -13.66 14.05
C VAL A 136 -8.40 -12.38 13.73
N LEU A 137 -7.11 -12.49 13.41
CA LEU A 137 -6.27 -11.36 13.03
C LEU A 137 -6.81 -10.65 11.80
N THR A 138 -7.25 -11.38 10.77
CA THR A 138 -7.87 -10.80 9.57
C THR A 138 -9.07 -9.93 9.96
N GLY A 139 -9.99 -10.41 10.78
CA GLY A 139 -11.16 -9.61 11.20
C GLY A 139 -10.79 -8.38 12.06
N ILE A 140 -9.70 -8.43 12.82
CA ILE A 140 -9.19 -7.27 13.57
C ILE A 140 -8.59 -6.24 12.60
N VAL A 141 -7.68 -6.67 11.73
CA VAL A 141 -6.99 -5.79 10.77
C VAL A 141 -7.96 -5.18 9.76
N GLU A 142 -8.98 -5.92 9.30
CA GLU A 142 -10.04 -5.38 8.44
C GLU A 142 -10.76 -4.22 9.11
N ARG A 143 -11.18 -4.35 10.38
CA ARG A 143 -11.82 -3.26 11.13
C ARG A 143 -10.90 -2.04 11.28
N MET A 144 -9.62 -2.25 11.56
CA MET A 144 -8.63 -1.17 11.68
C MET A 144 -8.43 -0.46 10.34
N LEU A 145 -8.30 -1.20 9.23
CA LEU A 145 -8.14 -0.63 7.90
C LEU A 145 -9.37 0.17 7.46
N THR A 146 -10.58 -0.31 7.76
CA THR A 146 -11.82 0.44 7.52
C THR A 146 -11.79 1.78 8.25
N GLN A 147 -11.42 1.78 9.54
CA GLN A 147 -11.33 2.99 10.35
C GLN A 147 -10.28 3.99 9.83
N LEU A 148 -9.14 3.50 9.35
CA LEU A 148 -8.04 4.33 8.86
C LEU A 148 -8.23 4.84 7.42
N SER A 149 -9.09 4.20 6.63
CA SER A 149 -9.29 4.57 5.23
C SER A 149 -10.09 5.87 5.09
N GLY A 150 -11.31 5.98 5.62
CA GLY A 150 -12.10 7.23 5.81
C GLY A 150 -12.43 8.13 4.61
N THR A 151 -11.58 8.24 3.59
CA THR A 151 -11.71 9.05 2.38
C THR A 151 -11.09 8.32 1.19
N ARG A 152 -11.52 8.66 -0.03
CA ARG A 152 -10.97 8.06 -1.27
C ARG A 152 -9.45 8.21 -1.35
N ASP A 153 -8.93 9.41 -1.13
CA ASP A 153 -7.48 9.66 -1.22
C ASP A 153 -6.64 8.87 -0.20
N LEU A 154 -7.17 8.65 1.01
CA LEU A 154 -6.49 7.83 2.02
C LEU A 154 -6.57 6.35 1.69
N ALA A 155 -7.72 5.87 1.21
CA ALA A 155 -7.89 4.51 0.70
C ALA A 155 -6.87 4.20 -0.41
N ASP A 156 -6.77 5.07 -1.42
CA ASP A 156 -5.84 4.93 -2.55
C ASP A 156 -4.39 4.89 -2.04
N ARG A 157 -4.04 5.77 -1.09
CA ARG A 157 -2.69 5.79 -0.48
C ARG A 157 -2.40 4.51 0.29
N ILE A 158 -3.31 4.01 1.12
CA ILE A 158 -3.10 2.78 1.91
C ILE A 158 -2.91 1.58 0.97
N CYS A 159 -3.64 1.57 -0.15
CA CYS A 159 -3.65 0.47 -1.11
C CYS A 159 -2.53 0.53 -2.18
N ARG A 160 -1.71 1.59 -2.24
CA ARG A 160 -0.70 1.83 -3.31
C ARG A 160 0.40 0.77 -3.47
N LEU A 161 0.44 -0.25 -2.61
CA LEU A 161 1.33 -1.42 -2.72
C LEU A 161 0.57 -2.76 -2.64
N CYS A 162 -0.76 -2.74 -2.62
CA CYS A 162 -1.56 -3.97 -2.57
C CYS A 162 -1.44 -4.78 -3.86
N ASP A 163 -1.56 -6.10 -3.74
CA ASP A 163 -1.95 -6.92 -4.89
C ASP A 163 -3.47 -6.92 -4.95
N GLU A 164 -4.05 -6.09 -5.82
CA GLU A 164 -5.50 -5.91 -5.89
C GLU A 164 -6.24 -7.21 -6.24
N ARG A 165 -5.57 -8.16 -6.90
CA ARG A 165 -6.14 -9.49 -7.19
C ARG A 165 -6.40 -10.32 -5.93
N SER A 166 -5.78 -9.98 -4.81
CA SER A 166 -5.93 -10.68 -3.53
C SER A 166 -6.98 -10.05 -2.62
N CYS A 167 -7.56 -8.90 -3.00
CA CYS A 167 -8.58 -8.19 -2.23
C CYS A 167 -9.86 -8.06 -3.06
N PRO A 168 -10.83 -8.98 -2.98
CA PRO A 168 -12.08 -8.83 -3.74
C PRO A 168 -12.87 -7.59 -3.28
N ASP A 169 -13.50 -6.87 -4.22
CA ASP A 169 -14.27 -5.63 -3.99
C ASP A 169 -15.22 -5.74 -2.80
N GLU A 170 -15.96 -6.85 -2.75
CA GLU A 170 -17.00 -7.15 -1.76
C GLU A 170 -16.46 -7.24 -0.32
N ARG A 171 -15.16 -7.48 -0.17
CA ARG A 171 -14.48 -7.63 1.12
C ARG A 171 -13.38 -6.58 1.34
N CYS A 172 -13.20 -5.63 0.42
CA CYS A 172 -12.15 -4.63 0.53
C CYS A 172 -12.47 -3.66 1.70
N PRO A 173 -11.64 -3.61 2.77
CA PRO A 173 -11.90 -2.74 3.92
C PRO A 173 -11.87 -1.25 3.56
N SER A 174 -10.99 -0.89 2.61
CA SER A 174 -10.86 0.49 2.14
C SER A 174 -12.07 0.96 1.32
N GLU A 175 -12.71 0.07 0.55
CA GLU A 175 -13.96 0.38 -0.14
C GLU A 175 -15.15 0.41 0.83
N ALA A 176 -15.17 -0.50 1.82
CA ALA A 176 -16.21 -0.54 2.85
C ALA A 176 -16.26 0.75 3.69
N ALA A 177 -15.11 1.42 3.86
CA ALA A 177 -15.00 2.70 4.56
C ALA A 177 -15.63 3.89 3.82
N LEU A 178 -16.02 3.72 2.55
CA LEU A 178 -16.50 4.81 1.70
C LEU A 178 -18.01 4.75 1.47
N PRO A 179 -18.66 5.93 1.27
CA PRO A 179 -20.01 6.00 0.75
C PRO A 179 -20.15 5.22 -0.57
N PRO A 180 -21.28 4.53 -0.83
CA PRO A 180 -21.49 3.71 -2.02
C PRO A 180 -21.14 4.41 -3.34
N GLU A 181 -21.45 5.70 -3.48
CA GLU A 181 -21.20 6.51 -4.66
C GLU A 181 -19.73 6.82 -4.93
N LEU A 182 -18.86 6.66 -3.93
CA LEU A 182 -17.42 6.86 -4.06
C LEU A 182 -16.66 5.55 -4.27
N ARG A 183 -17.33 4.39 -4.21
CA ARG A 183 -16.69 3.07 -4.34
C ARG A 183 -16.25 2.81 -5.78
N ALA A 184 -15.05 2.26 -5.95
CA ALA A 184 -14.41 1.99 -7.23
C ALA A 184 -14.08 0.50 -7.45
N GLY A 185 -14.09 -0.32 -6.40
CA GLY A 185 -13.75 -1.74 -6.49
C GLY A 185 -12.25 -2.05 -6.62
N THR A 186 -11.88 -3.23 -7.12
CA THR A 186 -10.50 -3.70 -7.44
C THR A 186 -9.86 -2.98 -8.63
N LEU A 187 -10.40 -1.82 -8.97
CA LEU A 187 -9.86 -0.84 -9.90
C LEU A 187 -9.67 0.49 -9.17
N CYS A 188 -9.25 0.40 -7.90
CA CYS A 188 -9.04 1.55 -7.04
C CYS A 188 -7.91 2.41 -7.65
N PRO A 189 -8.16 3.70 -7.93
CA PRO A 189 -7.31 4.51 -8.82
C PRO A 189 -5.91 4.85 -8.30
#